data_AF-A0A5K1JJX6-F1
#
_entry.id   AF-A0A5K1JJX6-F1
#
_cell.length_a   1.000
_cell.length_b   1.000
_cell.length_c   1.000
_cell.angle_alpha   90.00
_cell.angle_beta   90.00
_cell.angle_gamma   90.00
#
_symmetry.space_group_name_H-M   'P 1'
#
loop_
_entity.id
_entity.type
_entity.pdbx_description
1 polymer ?
#
loop_
_entity_poly.entity_id
_entity_poly.type
_entity_poly.pdbx_seq_one_letter_code
_entity_poly.pdbx_strand_id
1 'polypeptide(L)'
;MPYDAMVELPAYIGKNGPEVISRDNIPLFQQGLMMQQLNSEKLVVEATIEGSYEKALKAFTLNKTVPSMHVAKEVLDDMIEANKGYWPELK
;
A
#
# COMPACT_ATOMS: atom_id res chain seq x y z
N MET A 1 15.04 -2.29 -0.90
CA MET A 1 13.69 -1.73 -1.11
C MET A 1 13.78 -0.66 -2.17
N PRO A 2 12.72 -0.38 -2.95
CA PRO A 2 12.66 0.75 -3.88
C PRO A 2 12.99 2.07 -3.18
N TYR A 3 13.59 3.01 -3.90
CA TYR A 3 14.00 4.31 -3.34
C TYR A 3 12.82 5.17 -2.87
N ASP A 4 11.68 5.02 -3.53
CA ASP A 4 10.43 5.76 -3.30
C ASP A 4 9.48 5.02 -2.32
N ALA A 5 10.00 4.06 -1.57
CA ALA A 5 9.24 3.37 -0.53
C ALA A 5 9.21 4.20 0.76
N MET A 6 8.01 4.40 1.30
CA MET A 6 7.90 4.88 2.68
C MET A 6 8.24 3.74 3.63
N VAL A 7 9.13 4.00 4.59
CA VAL A 7 9.63 3.02 5.55
C VAL A 7 9.64 3.60 6.95
N GLU A 8 9.48 2.75 7.95
CA GLU A 8 9.61 3.11 9.35
C GLU A 8 11.01 2.71 9.85
N LEU A 9 11.84 3.70 10.18
CA LEU A 9 13.21 3.52 10.60
C LEU A 9 13.54 4.45 11.77
N PRO A 10 14.42 4.03 12.70
CA PRO A 10 14.92 4.93 13.73
C PRO A 10 15.69 6.10 13.12
N ALA A 11 15.41 7.29 13.62
CA ALA A 11 15.98 8.54 13.17
C ALA A 11 16.24 9.46 14.37
N TYR A 12 17.25 10.31 14.26
CA TYR A 12 17.39 11.46 15.16
C TYR A 12 16.48 12.58 14.67
N ILE A 13 15.72 13.19 15.58
CA ILE A 13 14.84 14.32 15.24
C ILE A 13 15.51 15.61 15.66
N GLY A 14 15.91 16.40 14.66
CA GLY A 14 16.52 17.72 14.85
C GLY A 14 15.67 18.84 14.29
N LYS A 15 16.17 20.08 14.39
CA LYS A 15 15.51 21.28 13.85
C LYS A 15 15.29 21.24 12.33
N ASN A 16 16.07 20.42 11.61
CA ASN A 16 16.01 20.28 10.16
C ASN A 16 15.13 19.09 9.72
N GLY A 17 14.48 18.40 10.66
CA GLY A 17 13.69 17.20 10.39
C GLY A 17 14.40 15.90 10.80
N PRO A 18 13.94 14.75 10.25
CA PRO A 18 14.46 13.44 10.61
C PRO A 18 15.79 13.12 9.91
N GLU A 19 16.78 12.69 10.69
CA GLU A 19 18.07 12.16 10.23
C GLU A 19 18.09 10.64 10.45
N VAL A 20 17.85 9.88 9.38
CA VAL A 20 17.66 8.43 9.43
C VAL A 20 18.97 7.70 9.73
N ILE A 21 18.91 6.72 10.65
CA ILE A 21 20.04 5.85 10.98
C ILE A 21 20.11 4.71 9.95
N SER A 22 21.24 4.56 9.26
CA SER A 22 21.43 3.52 8.25
C SER A 22 21.30 2.12 8.84
N ARG A 23 20.77 1.19 8.04
CA ARG A 23 20.61 -0.22 8.39
C ARG A 23 21.39 -1.10 7.43
N ASP A 24 21.80 -2.26 7.92
CA ASP A 24 22.32 -3.33 7.09
C ASP A 24 21.23 -3.88 6.15
N ASN A 25 21.64 -4.73 5.22
CA ASN A 25 20.72 -5.35 4.28
C ASN A 25 19.64 -6.18 4.99
N ILE A 26 18.40 -5.99 4.57
CA ILE A 26 17.25 -6.74 5.06
C ILE A 26 17.31 -8.17 4.52
N PRO A 27 17.13 -9.21 5.36
CA PRO A 27 17.12 -10.59 4.88
C PRO A 27 15.95 -10.86 3.91
N LEU A 28 16.12 -11.87 3.06
CA LEU A 28 15.22 -12.15 1.94
C LEU A 28 13.74 -12.33 2.36
N PHE A 29 13.50 -12.97 3.51
CA PHE A 29 12.14 -13.24 4.00
C PHE A 29 11.37 -11.94 4.30
N GLN A 30 11.96 -11.05 5.10
CA GLN A 30 11.37 -9.76 5.44
C GLN A 30 11.24 -8.89 4.19
N GLN A 31 12.25 -8.92 3.32
CA GLN A 31 12.20 -8.19 2.05
C GLN A 31 11.00 -8.63 1.20
N GLY A 32 10.74 -9.94 1.07
CA GLY A 32 9.59 -10.46 0.33
C GLY A 32 8.25 -9.99 0.90
N LEU A 33 8.08 -10.05 2.22
CA LEU A 33 6.87 -9.60 2.89
C LEU A 33 6.65 -8.08 2.73
N MET A 34 7.70 -7.27 2.93
CA MET A 34 7.63 -5.83 2.80
C MET A 34 7.34 -5.39 1.36
N MET A 35 7.94 -6.05 0.36
CA MET A 35 7.69 -5.75 -1.04
C MET A 35 6.24 -6.04 -1.45
N GLN A 36 5.68 -7.17 -0.97
CA GLN A 36 4.27 -7.49 -1.22
C GLN A 36 3.35 -6.39 -0.66
N GLN A 37 3.57 -5.99 0.59
CA GLN A 37 2.76 -4.99 1.27
C GLN A 37 2.89 -3.60 0.64
N LEU A 38 4.13 -3.15 0.38
CA LEU A 38 4.41 -1.86 -0.27
C LEU A 38 3.72 -1.74 -1.64
N ASN A 39 3.74 -2.82 -2.43
CA ASN A 39 3.10 -2.82 -3.74
C ASN A 39 1.57 -2.69 -3.62
N SER A 40 0.96 -3.32 -2.62
CA SER A 40 -0.48 -3.17 -2.34
C SER A 40 -0.82 -1.71 -1.98
N GLU A 41 -0.02 -1.09 -1.10
CA GLU A 41 -0.21 0.30 -0.67
C GLU A 41 -0.04 1.30 -1.82
N LYS A 42 1.02 1.15 -2.62
CA LYS A 42 1.26 2.00 -3.80
C LYS A 42 0.12 1.91 -4.81
N LEU A 43 -0.36 0.70 -5.11
CA LEU A 43 -1.48 0.49 -6.03
C LEU A 43 -2.78 1.14 -5.53
N VAL A 44 -3.04 1.14 -4.22
CA VAL A 44 -4.20 1.83 -3.63
C VAL A 44 -4.09 3.34 -3.80
N VAL A 45 -2.90 3.92 -3.60
CA VAL A 45 -2.68 5.36 -3.78
C VAL A 45 -2.83 5.75 -5.26
N GLU A 46 -2.26 4.96 -6.17
CA GLU A 46 -2.44 5.16 -7.62
C GLU A 46 -3.92 5.07 -8.02
N ALA A 47 -4.65 4.05 -7.52
CA ALA A 47 -6.08 3.91 -7.76
C ALA A 47 -6.86 5.14 -7.28
N THR A 48 -6.48 5.70 -6.14
CA THR A 48 -7.10 6.90 -5.56
C THR A 48 -6.83 8.14 -6.42
N ILE A 49 -5.60 8.33 -6.88
CA ILE A 49 -5.21 9.49 -7.69
C ILE A 49 -5.83 9.42 -9.09
N GLU A 50 -5.85 8.23 -9.70
CA GLU A 50 -6.34 8.03 -11.07
C GLU A 50 -7.84 7.74 -11.14
N GLY A 51 -8.49 7.43 -10.03
CA GLY A 51 -9.87 6.96 -9.99
C GLY A 51 -10.04 5.60 -10.69
N SER A 52 -9.08 4.67 -10.53
CA SER A 52 -9.08 3.39 -11.24
C SER A 52 -9.58 2.25 -10.35
N TYR A 53 -10.71 1.64 -10.73
CA TYR A 53 -11.24 0.45 -10.07
C TYR A 53 -10.29 -0.74 -10.23
N GLU A 54 -9.70 -0.92 -11.42
CA GLU A 54 -8.80 -2.03 -11.72
C GLU A 54 -7.56 -2.01 -10.80
N LYS A 55 -6.97 -0.82 -10.55
CA LYS A 55 -5.84 -0.68 -9.64
C LYS A 55 -6.23 -0.93 -8.19
N ALA A 56 -7.40 -0.46 -7.76
CA ALA A 56 -7.92 -0.76 -6.43
C ALA A 56 -8.12 -2.27 -6.24
N LEU A 57 -8.68 -2.95 -7.23
CA LEU A 57 -8.87 -4.41 -7.20
C LEU A 57 -7.53 -5.16 -7.12
N LYS A 58 -6.53 -4.75 -7.90
CA LYS A 58 -5.17 -5.32 -7.83
C LYS A 58 -4.55 -5.11 -6.45
N ALA A 59 -4.71 -3.91 -5.86
CA ALA A 59 -4.21 -3.61 -4.53
C ALA A 59 -4.81 -4.52 -3.46
N PHE A 60 -6.14 -4.69 -3.46
CA PHE A 60 -6.85 -5.58 -2.55
C PHE A 60 -6.45 -7.04 -2.77
N THR A 61 -6.33 -7.47 -4.02
CA THR A 61 -5.92 -8.85 -4.37
C THR A 61 -4.49 -9.16 -3.91
N LEU A 62 -3.59 -8.19 -3.97
CA LEU A 62 -2.19 -8.39 -3.58
C LEU A 62 -2.00 -8.42 -2.05
N ASN A 63 -2.95 -7.86 -1.29
CA ASN A 63 -2.87 -7.80 0.15
C ASN A 63 -2.88 -9.20 0.77
N LYS A 64 -1.95 -9.47 1.70
CA LYS A 64 -1.76 -10.80 2.29
C LYS A 64 -2.97 -11.31 3.08
N THR A 65 -3.86 -10.44 3.55
CA THR A 65 -5.07 -10.84 4.29
C THR A 65 -6.20 -11.28 3.38
N VAL A 66 -6.10 -11.06 2.07
CA VAL A 66 -7.15 -11.37 1.10
C VAL A 66 -6.85 -12.71 0.43
N PRO A 67 -7.75 -13.71 0.51
CA PRO A 67 -7.45 -15.07 0.08
C PRO A 67 -7.53 -15.28 -1.43
N SER A 68 -8.27 -14.45 -2.16
CA SER A 68 -8.40 -14.54 -3.62
C SER A 68 -8.90 -13.24 -4.24
N MET A 69 -8.71 -13.10 -5.55
CA MET A 69 -9.23 -11.96 -6.32
C MET A 69 -10.77 -11.88 -6.28
N HIS A 70 -11.45 -13.02 -6.16
CA HIS A 70 -12.91 -13.05 -6.05
C HIS A 70 -13.38 -12.37 -4.76
N VAL A 71 -12.80 -12.77 -3.63
CA VAL A 71 -13.07 -12.15 -2.32
C VAL A 71 -12.62 -10.68 -2.30
N ALA A 72 -11.49 -10.36 -2.96
CA ALA A 72 -11.03 -8.97 -3.11
C ALA A 72 -12.09 -8.08 -3.77
N LYS A 73 -12.73 -8.59 -4.83
CA LYS A 73 -13.76 -7.85 -5.57
C LYS A 73 -15.00 -7.62 -4.72
N GLU A 74 -15.49 -8.67 -4.06
CA GLU A 74 -16.67 -8.57 -3.17
C GLU A 74 -16.45 -7.52 -2.08
N VAL A 75 -15.31 -7.58 -1.39
CA VAL A 75 -14.98 -6.59 -0.34
C VAL A 75 -14.81 -5.18 -0.92
N LEU A 76 -14.18 -5.03 -2.08
CA LEU A 76 -14.00 -3.72 -2.70
C LEU A 76 -15.35 -3.08 -3.08
N ASP A 77 -16.26 -3.86 -3.67
CA ASP A 77 -17.58 -3.37 -4.07
C ASP A 77 -18.39 -2.91 -2.85
N ASP A 78 -18.38 -3.69 -1.76
CA ASP A 78 -19.02 -3.32 -0.50
C ASP A 78 -18.41 -2.06 0.13
N MET A 79 -17.08 -1.93 0.06
CA MET A 79 -16.36 -0.74 0.56
C MET A 79 -16.68 0.51 -0.25
N ILE A 80 -16.80 0.42 -1.57
CA ILE A 80 -17.17 1.57 -2.42
C ILE A 80 -18.56 2.07 -2.05
N GLU A 81 -19.53 1.15 -1.86
CA GLU A 81 -20.88 1.51 -1.43
C GLU A 81 -20.88 2.19 -0.05
N ALA A 82 -20.17 1.59 0.92
CA ALA A 82 -20.11 2.10 2.28
C ALA A 82 -19.39 3.46 2.40
N ASN A 83 -18.44 3.75 1.49
CA ASN A 83 -17.64 4.97 1.51
C ASN A 83 -18.07 6.02 0.46
N LYS A 84 -19.29 5.90 -0.07
CA LYS A 84 -19.87 6.92 -0.96
C LYS A 84 -19.76 8.32 -0.36
N GLY A 85 -19.23 9.26 -1.14
CA GLY A 85 -19.01 10.65 -0.71
C GLY A 85 -17.71 10.90 0.06
N TYR A 86 -16.99 9.86 0.46
CA TYR A 86 -15.65 9.96 1.06
C TYR A 86 -14.54 9.54 0.10
N TRP A 87 -14.79 8.51 -0.71
CA TRP A 87 -13.83 8.04 -1.71
C TRP A 87 -13.99 8.78 -3.04
N PRO A 88 -12.91 8.91 -3.83
CA PRO A 88 -13.04 9.33 -5.22
C PRO A 88 -13.87 8.32 -6.01
N GLU A 89 -14.48 8.77 -7.09
CA GLU A 89 -15.19 7.89 -8.01
C GLU A 89 -14.19 6.97 -8.74
N LEU A 90 -14.35 5.66 -8.56
CA LEU A 90 -13.54 4.66 -9.23
C LEU A 90 -14.25 4.19 -10.52
N LYS A 91 -13.54 4.26 -11.65
CA LYS A 91 -14.01 3.89 -12.98
C LYS A 91 -13.40 2.59 -13.47
#